data_AF-A0A8H5KMQ5-F1
#
_entry.id   AF-A0A8H5KMQ5-F1
#
_cell.length_a   1.000
_cell.length_b   1.000
_cell.length_c   1.000
_cell.angle_alpha   90.00
_cell.angle_beta   90.00
_cell.angle_gamma   90.00
#
_symmetry.space_group_name_H-M   'P 1'
#
loop_
_entity.id
_entity.type
_entity.pdbx_description
1 polymer ?
#
loop_
_entity_poly.entity_id
_entity_poly.type
_entity_poly.pdbx_seq_one_letter_code
_entity_poly.pdbx_strand_id
1 'polypeptide(L)'
;MTATYGHQVADWDDPYIRKIYEVLVHLTLMSEPGSWLLDAFPLIARLPSVLVQNWWNISRKWFEKDRKVYLKFYRNLVQQIKEGTAPHCFPKELYEGGLEKGGISEEQAVYAAGTLIEAGSGSTSTVVNAWILNCQLNPHVVTAEQEELGRVAGSDRMPSYDD
;
A
#
# COMPACT_ATOMS: atom_id res chain seq x y z
N MET A 1 -1.45 6.37 -7.05
CA MET A 1 -0.48 5.25 -6.91
C MET A 1 0.82 5.57 -7.65
N THR A 2 1.28 6.81 -7.57
CA THR A 2 2.38 7.31 -8.40
C THR A 2 3.71 6.70 -7.98
N ALA A 3 3.98 6.61 -6.67
CA ALA A 3 5.21 6.02 -6.13
C ALA A 3 5.38 4.53 -6.45
N THR A 4 4.27 3.79 -6.69
CA THR A 4 4.30 2.34 -6.93
C THR A 4 4.14 2.01 -8.41
N TYR A 5 3.03 2.35 -9.05
CA TYR A 5 2.81 1.96 -10.45
C TYR A 5 2.87 3.14 -11.41
N GLY A 6 3.37 4.30 -10.97
CA GLY A 6 3.40 5.48 -11.84
C GLY A 6 2.02 6.04 -12.17
N HIS A 7 0.98 5.50 -11.54
CA HIS A 7 -0.40 5.74 -11.93
C HIS A 7 -1.01 6.82 -11.04
N GLN A 8 -1.30 7.98 -11.63
CA GLN A 8 -2.02 9.04 -10.96
C GLN A 8 -3.51 8.70 -10.98
N VAL A 9 -4.08 8.57 -9.78
CA VAL A 9 -5.49 8.27 -9.58
C VAL A 9 -6.25 9.60 -9.69
N ALA A 10 -7.15 9.71 -10.66
CA ALA A 10 -7.91 10.94 -10.89
C ALA A 10 -9.13 11.04 -9.97
N ASP A 11 -9.83 9.93 -9.75
CA ASP A 11 -11.06 9.87 -8.97
C ASP A 11 -11.27 8.49 -8.34
N TRP A 12 -12.37 8.34 -7.60
CA TRP A 12 -12.73 7.12 -6.87
C TRP A 12 -13.21 5.96 -7.76
N ASP A 13 -13.59 6.25 -9.00
CA ASP A 13 -14.04 5.25 -9.96
C ASP A 13 -12.89 4.58 -10.71
N ASP A 14 -11.65 5.00 -10.41
CA ASP A 14 -10.43 4.40 -10.94
C ASP A 14 -10.41 2.87 -10.72
N PRO A 15 -10.27 2.08 -11.80
CA PRO A 15 -10.32 0.63 -11.71
C PRO A 15 -9.16 0.03 -10.90
N TYR A 16 -8.00 0.70 -10.82
CA TYR A 16 -6.89 0.26 -9.99
C TYR A 16 -7.26 0.39 -8.51
N ILE A 17 -7.85 1.53 -8.12
CA ILE A 17 -8.29 1.77 -6.75
C ILE A 17 -9.35 0.78 -6.32
N ARG A 18 -10.40 0.56 -7.13
CA ARG A 18 -11.45 -0.42 -6.80
C ARG A 18 -10.86 -1.81 -6.54
N LYS A 19 -9.88 -2.22 -7.36
CA LYS A 19 -9.21 -3.52 -7.18
C LYS A 19 -8.32 -3.58 -5.95
N ILE A 20 -7.64 -2.50 -5.59
CA ILE A 20 -6.85 -2.42 -4.35
C ILE A 20 -7.75 -2.50 -3.13
N TYR A 21 -8.89 -1.81 -3.13
CA TYR A 21 -9.84 -1.91 -2.03
C TYR A 21 -10.37 -3.33 -1.83
N GLU A 22 -10.56 -4.11 -2.90
CA GLU A 22 -10.92 -5.53 -2.77
C GLU A 22 -9.84 -6.34 -2.04
N VAL A 23 -8.55 -6.04 -2.30
CA VAL A 23 -7.43 -6.69 -1.61
C VAL A 23 -7.33 -6.23 -0.15
N LEU A 24 -7.46 -4.92 0.10
CA LEU A 24 -7.42 -4.34 1.44
C LEU A 24 -8.48 -4.92 2.38
N VAL A 25 -9.66 -5.26 1.85
CA VAL A 25 -10.70 -5.95 2.63
C VAL A 25 -10.22 -7.32 3.10
N HIS A 26 -9.60 -8.12 2.23
CA HIS A 26 -9.04 -9.42 2.63
C HIS A 26 -7.91 -9.25 3.65
N LEU A 27 -7.01 -8.28 3.42
CA LEU A 27 -5.92 -7.98 4.35
C LEU A 27 -6.46 -7.63 5.73
N THR A 28 -7.46 -6.75 5.80
CA THR A 28 -8.08 -6.31 7.06
C THR A 28 -8.68 -7.49 7.80
N LEU A 29 -9.46 -8.34 7.11
CA LEU A 29 -10.10 -9.51 7.72
C LEU A 29 -9.10 -10.61 8.13
N MET A 30 -7.97 -10.76 7.41
CA MET A 30 -6.91 -11.70 7.78
C MET A 30 -6.05 -11.19 8.93
N SER A 31 -5.86 -9.88 9.04
CA SER A 31 -4.94 -9.27 10.01
C SER A 31 -5.64 -8.87 11.32
N GLU A 32 -6.96 -9.06 11.41
CA GLU A 32 -7.73 -8.72 12.59
C GLU A 32 -7.31 -9.59 13.79
N PRO A 33 -6.77 -8.98 14.87
CA PRO A 33 -6.28 -9.74 16.01
C PRO A 33 -7.38 -10.58 16.67
N GLY A 34 -7.14 -11.89 16.78
CA GLY A 34 -8.05 -12.81 17.44
C GLY A 34 -9.18 -13.35 16.56
N SER A 35 -9.28 -12.92 15.30
CA SER A 35 -10.28 -13.44 14.35
C SER A 35 -10.00 -14.88 13.92
N TRP A 36 -8.74 -15.31 13.98
CA TRP A 36 -8.31 -16.66 13.62
C TRP A 36 -7.73 -17.40 14.83
N LEU A 37 -8.34 -18.55 15.17
CA LEU A 37 -7.87 -19.39 16.28
C LEU A 37 -6.41 -19.87 16.10
N LEU A 38 -5.96 -19.94 14.85
CA LEU A 38 -4.62 -20.38 14.48
C LEU A 38 -3.53 -19.40 14.94
N ASP A 39 -3.85 -18.11 15.04
CA ASP A 39 -2.92 -17.09 15.53
C ASP A 39 -2.63 -17.26 17.02
N ALA A 40 -3.64 -17.70 17.80
CA ALA A 40 -3.51 -17.98 19.22
C ALA A 40 -2.94 -19.38 19.50
N PHE A 41 -3.32 -20.38 18.69
CA PHE A 41 -2.98 -21.79 18.91
C PHE A 41 -2.42 -22.45 17.64
N PRO A 42 -1.15 -22.22 17.27
CA PRO A 42 -0.59 -22.71 16.00
C PRO A 42 -0.70 -24.23 15.80
N LEU A 43 -0.76 -25.02 16.88
CA LEU A 43 -0.87 -26.48 16.84
C LEU A 43 -2.16 -26.97 16.16
N ILE A 44 -3.24 -26.17 16.15
CA ILE A 44 -4.50 -26.56 15.52
C ILE A 44 -4.44 -26.55 13.99
N ALA A 45 -3.38 -25.98 13.40
CA ALA A 45 -3.14 -26.01 11.95
C ALA A 45 -3.06 -27.43 11.37
N ARG A 46 -2.78 -28.44 12.20
CA ARG A 46 -2.72 -29.85 11.81
C ARG A 46 -4.09 -30.50 11.66
N LEU A 47 -5.14 -29.88 12.20
CA LEU A 47 -6.51 -30.37 12.07
C LEU A 47 -7.05 -30.08 10.66
N PRO A 48 -7.99 -30.89 10.16
CA PRO A 48 -8.70 -30.58 8.93
C PRO A 48 -9.28 -29.16 8.94
N SER A 49 -9.05 -28.39 7.87
CA SER A 49 -9.43 -26.96 7.76
C SER A 49 -10.89 -26.69 8.15
N VAL A 50 -11.82 -27.60 7.82
CA VAL A 50 -13.24 -27.49 8.15
C VAL A 50 -13.51 -27.38 9.66
N LEU A 51 -12.63 -27.95 10.50
CA LEU A 51 -12.72 -27.89 11.96
C LEU A 51 -12.11 -26.61 12.56
N VAL A 52 -11.38 -25.84 11.76
CA VAL A 52 -10.63 -24.64 12.18
C VAL A 52 -11.00 -23.45 11.28
N GLN A 53 -12.28 -23.07 11.31
CA GLN A 53 -12.81 -21.89 10.60
C GLN A 53 -12.64 -21.90 9.08
N ASN A 54 -12.31 -23.06 8.48
CA ASN A 54 -12.01 -23.20 7.06
C ASN A 54 -10.89 -22.27 6.57
N TRP A 55 -9.97 -21.87 7.47
CA TRP A 55 -8.97 -20.83 7.21
C TRP A 55 -8.17 -21.10 5.94
N TRP A 56 -7.70 -22.34 5.73
CA TRP A 56 -6.84 -22.68 4.60
C TRP A 56 -7.51 -22.39 3.26
N ASN A 57 -8.77 -22.80 3.11
CA ASN A 57 -9.51 -22.60 1.86
C ASN A 57 -9.83 -21.11 1.64
N ILE A 58 -10.12 -20.37 2.70
CA ILE A 58 -10.38 -18.92 2.63
C ILE A 58 -9.09 -18.19 2.23
N SER A 59 -7.98 -18.42 2.95
CA SER A 59 -6.68 -17.81 2.68
C SER A 59 -6.19 -18.12 1.27
N ARG A 60 -6.31 -19.37 0.79
CA ARG A 60 -5.93 -19.75 -0.58
C ARG A 60 -6.77 -19.02 -1.63
N LYS A 61 -8.09 -18.92 -1.41
CA LYS A 61 -8.99 -18.21 -2.32
C LYS A 61 -8.67 -16.71 -2.39
N TRP A 62 -8.41 -16.08 -1.24
CA TRP A 62 -8.04 -14.66 -1.18
C TRP A 62 -6.66 -14.43 -1.81
N PHE A 63 -5.66 -15.24 -1.44
CA PHE A 63 -4.33 -15.20 -2.05
C PHE A 63 -4.38 -15.30 -3.58
N GLU A 64 -5.15 -16.25 -4.14
CA GLU A 64 -5.27 -16.39 -5.59
C GLU A 64 -5.94 -15.20 -6.27
N LYS A 65 -6.87 -14.53 -5.58
CA LYS A 65 -7.54 -13.33 -6.08
C LYS A 65 -6.60 -12.12 -6.03
N ASP A 66 -5.93 -11.91 -4.91
CA ASP A 66 -5.07 -10.75 -4.65
C ASP A 66 -3.80 -10.82 -5.49
N ARG A 67 -3.20 -12.01 -5.58
CA ARG A 67 -2.08 -12.31 -6.49
C ARG A 67 -2.37 -11.92 -7.93
N LYS A 68 -3.58 -12.20 -8.44
CA LYS A 68 -3.97 -11.82 -9.82
C LYS A 68 -4.01 -10.31 -10.00
N VAL A 69 -4.45 -9.56 -8.98
CA VAL A 69 -4.50 -8.09 -9.01
C VAL A 69 -3.07 -7.53 -9.08
N TYR A 70 -2.20 -7.91 -8.13
CA TYR A 70 -0.84 -7.37 -8.10
C TYR A 70 -0.03 -7.77 -9.33
N LEU A 71 -0.12 -9.02 -9.79
CA LEU A 71 0.57 -9.46 -11.02
C LEU A 71 0.11 -8.66 -12.22
N LYS A 72 -1.18 -8.34 -12.32
CA LYS A 72 -1.69 -7.52 -13.43
C LYS A 72 -1.08 -6.13 -13.41
N PHE A 73 -1.05 -5.47 -12.26
CA PHE A 73 -0.43 -4.14 -12.14
C PHE A 73 1.07 -4.17 -12.44
N TYR A 74 1.78 -5.14 -11.86
CA TYR A 74 3.22 -5.28 -12.07
C TYR A 74 3.56 -5.55 -13.53
N ARG A 75 2.86 -6.49 -14.20
CA ARG A 75 3.13 -6.81 -15.60
C ARG A 75 2.76 -5.67 -16.55
N ASN A 76 1.70 -4.91 -16.25
CA ASN A 76 1.38 -3.68 -16.97
C ASN A 76 2.53 -2.66 -16.87
N LEU A 77 3.10 -2.48 -15.66
CA LEU A 77 4.25 -1.61 -15.47
C LEU A 77 5.48 -2.14 -16.23
N VAL A 78 5.79 -3.43 -16.16
CA VAL A 78 6.89 -4.04 -16.91
C VAL A 78 6.72 -3.83 -18.42
N GLN A 79 5.50 -3.89 -18.93
CA GLN A 79 5.20 -3.58 -20.33
C GLN A 79 5.54 -2.12 -20.66
N GLN A 80 5.10 -1.17 -19.82
CA GLN A 80 5.45 0.26 -19.98
C GLN A 80 6.96 0.50 -19.88
N ILE A 81 7.69 -0.25 -19.05
CA ILE A 81 9.15 -0.16 -18.96
C ILE A 81 9.78 -0.57 -20.29
N LYS A 82 9.35 -1.69 -20.86
CA LYS A 82 9.83 -2.19 -22.16
C LYS A 82 9.51 -1.23 -23.31
N GLU A 83 8.39 -0.51 -23.22
CA GLU A 83 7.98 0.52 -24.19
C GLU A 83 8.68 1.87 -23.97
N GLY A 84 9.44 2.04 -22.88
CA GLY A 84 10.09 3.30 -22.52
C GLY A 84 9.12 4.39 -22.03
N THR A 85 7.88 4.03 -21.70
CA THR A 85 6.81 4.95 -21.27
C THR A 85 6.58 4.95 -19.76
N ALA A 86 7.16 3.99 -19.03
CA ALA A 86 6.97 3.89 -17.59
C ALA A 86 7.57 5.11 -16.84
N PRO A 87 6.77 5.82 -16.03
CA PRO A 87 7.25 6.90 -15.18
C PRO A 87 8.11 6.34 -14.03
N HIS A 88 8.84 7.23 -13.36
CA HIS A 88 9.68 6.87 -12.22
C HIS A 88 8.83 6.37 -11.04
N CYS A 89 9.11 5.16 -10.56
CA CYS A 89 8.42 4.54 -9.43
C CYS A 89 9.26 3.37 -8.87
N PHE A 90 8.99 3.01 -7.61
CA PHE A 90 9.77 2.02 -6.88
C PHE A 90 9.90 0.64 -7.59
N PRO A 91 8.83 0.00 -8.10
CA PRO A 91 8.91 -1.28 -8.79
C PRO A 91 9.61 -1.20 -10.15
N LYS A 92 9.66 -0.02 -10.79
CA LYS A 92 10.48 0.21 -11.99
C LYS A 92 11.96 0.16 -11.63
N GLU A 93 12.38 0.90 -10.60
CA GLU A 93 13.76 0.84 -10.10
C GLU A 93 14.15 -0.58 -9.68
N LEU A 94 13.24 -1.29 -9.00
CA LEU A 94 13.43 -2.68 -8.59
C LEU A 94 13.61 -3.61 -9.80
N TYR A 95 12.85 -3.40 -10.87
CA TYR A 95 12.97 -4.17 -12.12
C TYR A 95 14.28 -3.86 -12.85
N GLU A 96 14.63 -2.57 -13.00
CA GLU A 96 15.84 -2.11 -13.69
C GLU A 96 17.13 -2.47 -12.93
N GLY A 97 17.09 -2.52 -11.61
CA GLY A 97 18.17 -3.01 -10.75
C GLY A 97 18.50 -4.49 -10.94
N GLY A 98 17.62 -5.26 -11.60
CA GLY A 98 17.79 -6.67 -11.91
C GLY A 98 17.42 -7.57 -10.74
N LEU A 99 16.15 -8.00 -10.71
CA LEU A 99 15.59 -8.88 -9.67
C LEU A 99 16.46 -10.11 -9.39
N GLU A 100 16.95 -10.78 -10.44
CA GLU A 100 17.75 -12.01 -10.33
C GLU A 100 19.09 -11.76 -9.62
N LYS A 101 19.71 -10.58 -9.81
CA LYS A 101 20.97 -10.24 -9.13
C LYS A 101 20.78 -10.14 -7.62
N GLY A 102 19.57 -9.76 -7.18
CA GLY A 102 19.19 -9.70 -5.77
C GLY A 102 18.57 -11.00 -5.22
N GLY A 103 18.42 -12.05 -6.04
CA GLY A 103 17.70 -13.26 -5.65
C GLY A 103 16.21 -13.04 -5.38
N ILE A 104 15.62 -11.99 -5.97
CA ILE A 104 14.21 -11.62 -5.79
C ILE A 104 13.41 -12.27 -6.93
N SER A 105 12.39 -13.05 -6.58
CA SER A 105 11.45 -13.59 -7.56
C SER A 105 10.44 -12.53 -8.05
N GLU A 106 9.82 -12.74 -9.21
CA GLU A 106 8.71 -11.89 -9.70
C GLU A 106 7.63 -11.76 -8.60
N GLU A 107 7.29 -12.87 -7.96
CA GLU A 107 6.27 -12.91 -6.91
C GLU A 107 6.64 -12.00 -5.73
N GLN A 108 7.89 -12.03 -5.27
CA GLN A 108 8.35 -11.17 -4.17
C GLN A 108 8.34 -9.69 -4.58
N ALA A 109 8.76 -9.36 -5.79
CA ALA A 109 8.72 -7.98 -6.30
C ALA A 109 7.28 -7.46 -6.38
N VAL A 110 6.36 -8.30 -6.84
CA VAL A 110 4.92 -8.02 -6.95
C VAL A 110 4.32 -7.73 -5.57
N TYR A 111 4.59 -8.59 -4.57
CA TYR A 111 4.10 -8.38 -3.21
C TYR A 111 4.77 -7.20 -2.51
N ALA A 112 6.05 -6.92 -2.75
CA ALA A 112 6.72 -5.73 -2.22
C ALA A 112 6.05 -4.44 -2.73
N ALA A 113 5.76 -4.37 -4.04
CA ALA A 113 5.06 -3.25 -4.65
C ALA A 113 3.61 -3.11 -4.15
N GLY A 114 2.89 -4.23 -4.03
CA GLY A 114 1.52 -4.27 -3.51
C GLY A 114 1.42 -3.81 -2.07
N THR A 115 2.24 -4.39 -1.19
CA THR A 115 2.28 -4.07 0.24
C THR A 115 2.57 -2.59 0.49
N LEU A 116 3.43 -1.96 -0.32
CA LEU A 116 3.74 -0.53 -0.19
C LEU A 116 2.49 0.36 -0.36
N ILE A 117 1.54 -0.04 -1.21
CA ILE A 117 0.26 0.66 -1.36
C ILE A 117 -0.60 0.49 -0.11
N GLU A 118 -0.66 -0.72 0.41
CA GLU A 118 -1.52 -1.05 1.55
C GLU A 118 -1.02 -0.35 2.81
N ALA A 119 0.27 -0.47 3.10
CA ALA A 119 0.91 0.17 4.23
C ALA A 119 0.81 1.70 4.13
N GLY A 120 1.08 2.27 2.95
CA GLY A 120 1.15 3.73 2.77
C GLY A 120 -0.20 4.43 2.69
N SER A 121 -1.29 3.72 2.35
CA SER A 121 -2.60 4.32 2.15
C SER A 121 -3.33 4.57 3.47
N GLY A 122 -3.68 3.50 4.19
CA GLY A 122 -4.50 3.57 5.41
C GLY A 122 -3.81 4.31 6.56
N SER A 123 -2.52 4.04 6.78
CA SER A 123 -1.76 4.65 7.88
C SER A 123 -1.62 6.16 7.72
N THR A 124 -1.12 6.62 6.56
CA THR A 124 -0.95 8.04 6.25
C THR A 124 -2.29 8.77 6.28
N SER A 125 -3.35 8.18 5.70
CA SER A 125 -4.68 8.79 5.74
C SER A 125 -5.20 8.94 7.17
N THR A 126 -4.96 7.95 8.03
CA THR A 126 -5.32 8.01 9.45
C THR A 126 -4.59 9.14 10.16
N VAL A 127 -3.28 9.30 9.93
CA VAL A 127 -2.48 10.38 10.52
C VAL A 127 -2.97 11.75 10.05
N VAL A 128 -3.20 11.92 8.73
CA VAL A 128 -3.70 13.20 8.18
C VAL A 128 -5.07 13.55 8.76
N ASN A 129 -5.99 12.60 8.86
CA ASN A 129 -7.30 12.83 9.45
C ASN A 129 -7.21 13.22 10.93
N ALA A 130 -6.34 12.54 11.70
CA ALA A 130 -6.10 12.86 13.11
C ALA A 130 -5.46 14.24 13.27
N TRP A 131 -4.53 14.61 12.38
CA TRP A 131 -3.91 15.93 12.37
C TRP A 131 -4.93 17.04 12.08
N ILE A 132 -5.78 16.88 11.05
CA ILE A 132 -6.87 17.84 10.75
C ILE A 132 -7.78 18.04 11.96
N LEU A 133 -8.18 16.96 12.63
CA LEU A 133 -8.97 17.04 13.86
C LEU A 133 -8.23 17.80 14.96
N ASN A 134 -6.93 17.53 15.15
CA ASN A 134 -6.13 18.22 16.15
C ASN A 134 -6.01 19.73 15.86
N CYS A 135 -5.81 20.12 14.60
CA CYS A 135 -5.78 21.52 14.16
C CYS A 135 -7.08 22.26 14.50
N GLN A 136 -8.23 21.60 14.34
CA GLN A 136 -9.53 22.17 14.70
C GLN A 136 -9.69 22.38 16.21
N LEU A 137 -9.16 21.45 17.01
CA LEU A 137 -9.22 21.51 18.47
C LEU A 137 -8.19 22.49 19.07
N ASN A 138 -7.07 22.72 18.37
CA ASN A 138 -5.97 23.56 18.84
C ASN A 138 -5.56 24.62 17.79
N PRO A 139 -6.40 25.62 17.48
CA PRO A 139 -6.09 26.60 16.43
C PRO A 139 -4.79 27.38 16.65
N HIS A 140 -4.39 27.60 17.90
CA HIS A 140 -3.14 28.27 18.25
C HIS A 140 -1.89 27.53 17.74
N VAL A 141 -1.94 26.19 17.64
CA VAL A 141 -0.85 25.38 17.08
C VAL A 141 -0.72 25.66 15.58
N VAL A 142 -1.86 25.72 14.86
CA VAL A 142 -1.88 26.01 13.42
C VAL A 142 -1.29 27.40 13.13
N THR A 143 -1.62 28.41 13.93
CA THR A 143 -1.02 29.75 13.78
C THR A 143 0.50 29.71 13.96
N ALA A 144 0.99 29.01 14.99
CA ALA A 144 2.43 28.88 15.23
C ALA A 144 3.14 28.10 14.11
N GLU A 145 2.53 27.03 13.59
CA GLU A 145 3.06 26.27 12.44
C GLU A 145 3.13 27.13 11.16
N GLN A 146 2.11 27.94 10.90
CA GLN A 146 2.09 28.87 9.76
C GLN A 146 3.17 29.96 9.88
N GLU A 147 3.39 30.49 11.09
CA GLU A 147 4.49 31.43 11.35
C GLU A 147 5.85 30.80 11.08
N GLU A 148 6.07 29.56 11.53
CA GLU A 148 7.32 28.84 11.29
C GLU A 148 7.53 28.54 9.80
N LEU A 149 6.50 28.05 9.11
CA LEU A 149 6.56 27.85 7.66
C LEU A 149 6.88 29.15 6.93
N GLY A 150 6.32 30.28 7.36
CA GLY A 150 6.63 31.60 6.82
C GLY A 150 8.09 32.03 7.07
N ARG A 151 8.71 31.60 8.17
CA ARG A 151 10.13 31.87 8.45
C ARG A 151 11.08 31.02 7.63
N VAL A 152 10.78 29.74 7.46
CA VAL A 152 11.67 28.77 6.81
C VAL A 152 11.47 28.75 5.29
N ALA A 153 10.24 28.51 4.84
CA ALA A 153 9.93 28.36 3.42
C ALA A 153 9.61 29.70 2.73
N GLY A 154 9.25 30.73 3.51
CA GLY A 154 8.76 32.01 3.00
C GLY A 154 7.34 31.92 2.45
N SER A 155 6.88 32.98 1.77
CA SER A 155 5.55 33.05 1.16
C SER A 155 5.53 32.88 -0.36
N ASP A 156 6.70 32.86 -1.00
CA ASP A 156 6.83 32.98 -2.46
C ASP A 156 6.83 31.62 -3.18
N ARG A 157 6.84 30.52 -2.42
CA ARG A 157 6.83 29.16 -2.95
C ARG A 157 6.14 28.18 -2.02
N MET A 158 5.81 27.02 -2.56
CA MET A 158 5.42 25.87 -1.74
C MET A 158 6.64 25.31 -0.98
N PRO A 159 6.43 24.72 0.21
CA PRO A 159 7.47 24.00 0.93
C PRO A 159 8.06 22.85 0.09
N SER A 160 9.34 22.57 0.28
CA SER A 160 10.07 21.46 -0.33
C SER A 160 10.76 20.58 0.74
N TYR A 161 11.45 19.53 0.32
CA TYR A 161 12.20 18.66 1.23
C TYR A 161 13.46 19.32 1.83
N ASP A 162 13.90 20.45 1.28
CA ASP A 162 15.11 21.17 1.73
C ASP A 162 14.82 22.21 2.83
N ASP A 163 13.55 22.41 3.18
CA ASP A 163 13.08 23.26 4.28
C ASP A 163 13.20 22.54 5.64
#